data_AF-A0A383RA32-F1
#
_entry.id   AF-A0A383RA32-F1
#
_cell.length_a   1.000
_cell.length_b   1.000
_cell.length_c   1.000
_cell.angle_alpha   90.00
_cell.angle_beta   90.00
_cell.angle_gamma   90.00
#
_symmetry.space_group_name_H-M   'P 1'
#
loop_
_entity.id
_entity.type
_entity.pdbx_description
1 polymer ?
#
loop_
_entity_poly.entity_id
_entity_poly.type
_entity_poly.pdbx_seq_one_letter_code
_entity_poly.pdbx_strand_id
1 'polypeptide(L)'
;MRMRHSMLAWGIALILLITNLITIGYLMTEKEAVEPPTMDVFELKGQSEHWQLRHYQVMRTSNSIRRGSASLTYLGDTKDIKDSSSFYIEYYEKHGEREEGVLTSGMLATNGSVQILSELDHLGSTQSEPTEFERSMTKDDFAGSYVKFRWSDSYGEEHVELIELEVNNHITF
;
A
#
# COMPACT_ATOMS: atom_id res chain seq x y z
N MET A 1 -57.08 55.28 -2.20
CA MET A 1 -55.91 54.76 -1.46
C MET A 1 -55.87 53.21 -1.53
N ARG A 2 -55.89 52.60 -2.73
CA ARG A 2 -55.88 51.13 -2.92
C ARG A 2 -54.65 50.63 -3.73
N MET A 3 -54.07 51.49 -4.58
CA MET A 3 -52.87 51.15 -5.39
C MET A 3 -51.57 50.98 -4.59
N ARG A 4 -51.41 51.63 -3.42
CA ARG A 4 -50.18 51.51 -2.61
C ARG A 4 -50.02 50.12 -1.99
N HIS A 5 -51.12 49.44 -1.67
CA HIS A 5 -51.08 48.11 -1.06
C HIS A 5 -50.77 47.01 -2.09
N SER A 6 -51.21 47.15 -3.34
CA SER A 6 -50.89 46.16 -4.37
C SER A 6 -49.41 46.20 -4.76
N MET A 7 -48.81 47.39 -4.93
CA MET A 7 -47.38 47.50 -5.24
C MET A 7 -46.48 46.95 -4.12
N LEU A 8 -46.87 47.15 -2.86
CA LEU A 8 -46.19 46.55 -1.71
C LEU A 8 -46.29 45.02 -1.71
N ALA A 9 -47.47 44.47 -2.02
CA ALA A 9 -47.67 43.02 -2.10
C ALA A 9 -46.83 42.38 -3.22
N TRP A 10 -46.76 43.03 -4.39
CA TRP A 10 -45.90 42.58 -5.50
C TRP A 10 -44.42 42.66 -5.17
N GLY A 11 -43.98 43.71 -4.46
CA GLY A 11 -42.61 43.84 -3.99
C GLY A 11 -42.20 42.72 -3.03
N ILE A 12 -43.06 42.37 -2.07
CA ILE A 12 -42.81 41.28 -1.13
C ILE A 12 -42.77 39.93 -1.85
N ALA A 13 -43.68 39.69 -2.80
CA ALA A 13 -43.71 38.46 -3.59
C ALA A 13 -42.41 38.26 -4.40
N LEU A 14 -41.87 39.33 -4.98
CA LEU A 14 -40.62 39.29 -5.74
C LEU A 14 -39.42 38.97 -4.84
N ILE A 15 -39.36 39.55 -3.65
CA ILE A 15 -38.29 39.29 -2.68
C ILE A 15 -38.29 37.82 -2.26
N LEU A 16 -39.47 37.26 -1.95
CA LEU A 16 -39.62 35.84 -1.58
C LEU A 16 -39.25 34.89 -2.73
N LEU A 17 -39.54 35.28 -3.98
CA LEU A 17 -39.14 34.50 -5.15
C LEU A 17 -37.60 34.47 -5.27
N ILE A 18 -36.94 35.62 -5.17
CA ILE A 18 -35.48 35.73 -5.30
C ILE A 18 -34.78 34.97 -4.16
N THR A 19 -35.26 35.10 -2.93
CA THR A 19 -34.67 34.36 -1.80
C THR A 19 -34.83 32.86 -1.98
N ASN A 20 -36.01 32.36 -2.40
CA ASN A 20 -36.18 30.94 -2.69
C ASN A 20 -35.28 30.45 -3.83
N LEU A 21 -35.10 31.24 -4.89
CA LEU A 21 -34.20 30.88 -6.00
C LEU A 21 -32.74 30.80 -5.55
N ILE A 22 -32.28 31.73 -4.70
CA ILE A 22 -30.92 31.68 -4.13
C ILE A 22 -30.76 30.47 -3.22
N THR A 23 -31.76 30.18 -2.36
CA THR A 23 -31.73 29.00 -1.47
C THR A 23 -31.72 27.70 -2.26
N ILE A 24 -32.51 27.59 -3.33
CA ILE A 24 -32.51 26.42 -4.22
C ILE A 24 -31.16 26.30 -4.94
N GLY A 25 -30.59 27.39 -5.44
CA GLY A 25 -29.26 27.36 -6.06
C GLY A 25 -28.16 26.93 -5.10
N TYR A 26 -28.23 27.36 -3.84
CA TYR A 26 -27.30 26.92 -2.80
C TYR A 26 -27.49 25.44 -2.42
N LEU A 27 -28.73 24.96 -2.37
CA LEU A 27 -29.05 23.55 -2.09
C LEU A 27 -28.74 22.60 -3.26
N MET A 28 -28.80 23.10 -4.50
CA MET A 28 -28.46 22.35 -5.72
C MET A 28 -26.99 22.44 -6.10
N THR A 29 -26.17 23.16 -5.34
CA THR A 29 -24.72 22.96 -5.41
C THR A 29 -24.47 21.59 -4.80
N GLU A 30 -24.42 20.58 -5.66
CA GLU A 30 -24.09 19.21 -5.29
C GLU A 30 -22.83 19.26 -4.43
N LYS A 31 -22.97 18.91 -3.15
CA LYS A 31 -21.82 18.44 -2.40
C LYS A 31 -21.34 17.23 -3.17
N GLU A 32 -20.19 17.32 -3.83
CA GLU A 32 -19.51 16.16 -4.38
C GLU A 32 -19.60 15.07 -3.32
N ALA A 33 -20.28 13.98 -3.66
CA ALA A 33 -20.36 12.83 -2.79
C ALA A 33 -18.93 12.38 -2.59
N VAL A 34 -18.35 12.70 -1.42
CA VAL A 34 -17.07 12.15 -1.01
C VAL A 34 -17.32 10.64 -0.93
N GLU A 35 -16.93 9.92 -1.98
CA GLU A 35 -16.96 8.46 -1.95
C GLU A 35 -16.22 8.03 -0.69
N PRO A 36 -16.79 7.09 0.09
CA PRO A 36 -16.11 6.58 1.27
C PRO A 36 -14.72 6.11 0.85
N PRO A 37 -13.67 6.41 1.64
CA PRO A 37 -12.32 6.06 1.27
C PRO A 37 -12.22 4.54 1.15
N THR A 38 -12.11 4.05 -0.09
CA THR A 38 -11.92 2.63 -0.38
C THR A 38 -10.52 2.24 0.07
N MET A 39 -10.42 1.16 0.84
CA MET A 39 -9.14 0.60 1.27
C MET A 39 -8.97 -0.80 0.68
N ASP A 40 -7.97 -0.96 -0.17
CA ASP A 40 -7.55 -2.27 -0.66
C ASP A 40 -6.45 -2.84 0.24
N VAL A 41 -6.57 -4.11 0.59
CA VAL A 41 -5.56 -4.86 1.34
C VAL A 41 -5.20 -6.10 0.55
N PHE A 42 -3.99 -6.14 0.03
CA PHE A 42 -3.40 -7.30 -0.63
C PHE A 42 -2.48 -8.01 0.35
N GLU A 43 -2.71 -9.31 0.55
CA GLU A 43 -1.80 -10.18 1.28
C GLU A 43 -1.09 -11.09 0.28
N LEU A 44 0.23 -11.03 0.28
CA LEU A 44 1.10 -11.75 -0.63
C LEU A 44 1.94 -12.78 0.11
N LYS A 45 2.28 -13.83 -0.62
CA LYS A 45 3.20 -14.88 -0.19
C LYS A 45 4.06 -15.31 -1.37
N GLY A 46 5.17 -15.96 -1.10
CA GLY A 46 6.03 -16.49 -2.14
C GLY A 46 6.95 -17.56 -1.58
N GLN A 47 7.58 -18.30 -2.48
CA GLN A 47 8.56 -19.31 -2.10
C GLN A 47 9.63 -19.44 -3.18
N SER A 48 10.88 -19.58 -2.75
CA SER A 48 12.03 -19.92 -3.57
C SER A 48 12.59 -21.29 -3.15
N GLU A 49 13.84 -21.58 -3.50
CA GLU A 49 14.47 -22.85 -3.14
C GLU A 49 14.62 -23.00 -1.62
N HIS A 50 15.13 -21.97 -0.95
CA HIS A 50 15.43 -22.03 0.47
C HIS A 50 14.57 -21.12 1.34
N TRP A 51 13.70 -20.30 0.76
CA TRP A 51 12.96 -19.30 1.51
C TRP A 51 11.47 -19.33 1.22
N GLN A 52 10.67 -19.19 2.26
CA GLN A 52 9.24 -18.98 2.16
C GLN A 52 8.86 -17.66 2.81
N LEU A 53 8.20 -16.80 2.05
CA LEU A 53 7.72 -15.50 2.51
C LEU A 53 6.20 -15.55 2.68
N ARG A 54 5.71 -15.04 3.82
CA ARG A 54 4.29 -15.02 4.19
C ARG A 54 3.90 -13.65 4.73
N HIS A 55 2.60 -13.36 4.66
CA HIS A 55 1.98 -12.19 5.29
C HIS A 55 2.54 -10.84 4.85
N TYR A 56 3.15 -10.75 3.66
CA TYR A 56 3.51 -9.44 3.11
C TYR A 56 2.22 -8.71 2.74
N GLN A 57 2.03 -7.51 3.28
CA GLN A 57 0.81 -6.75 3.11
C GLN A 57 1.08 -5.47 2.33
N VAL A 58 0.23 -5.20 1.34
CA VAL A 58 0.11 -3.89 0.69
C VAL A 58 -1.29 -3.36 1.00
N MET A 59 -1.35 -2.29 1.79
CA MET A 59 -2.59 -1.59 2.12
C MET A 59 -2.62 -0.27 1.36
N ARG A 60 -3.62 -0.08 0.51
CA ARG A 60 -3.72 1.11 -0.34
C ARG A 60 -5.07 1.80 -0.13
N THR A 61 -5.00 3.11 0.04
CA THR A 61 -6.13 4.04 0.02
C THR A 61 -5.89 5.09 -1.06
N SER A 62 -6.85 5.99 -1.27
CA SER A 62 -6.66 7.14 -2.16
C SER A 62 -5.48 8.05 -1.78
N ASN A 63 -5.07 8.08 -0.51
CA ASN A 63 -4.06 9.05 -0.03
C ASN A 63 -2.84 8.40 0.62
N SER A 64 -2.85 7.10 0.86
CA SER A 64 -1.72 6.42 1.49
C SER A 64 -1.58 5.00 0.97
N ILE A 65 -0.34 4.58 0.80
CA ILE A 65 0.04 3.18 0.60
C ILE A 65 1.00 2.77 1.72
N ARG A 66 0.74 1.61 2.32
CA ARG A 66 1.56 1.01 3.37
C ARG A 66 1.95 -0.40 2.96
N ARG A 67 3.22 -0.74 3.20
CA ARG A 67 3.81 -2.03 2.84
C ARG A 67 4.54 -2.65 4.02
N GLY A 68 4.62 -3.98 4.08
CA GLY A 68 5.46 -4.69 5.05
C GLY A 68 4.75 -5.85 5.74
N SER A 69 5.08 -6.07 7.01
CA SER A 69 4.52 -7.16 7.84
C SER A 69 4.88 -8.57 7.40
N ALA A 70 5.83 -8.72 6.45
CA ALA A 70 6.24 -10.02 5.97
C ALA A 70 7.01 -10.80 7.04
N SER A 71 6.76 -12.11 7.06
CA SER A 71 7.57 -13.09 7.75
C SER A 71 8.29 -13.96 6.73
N LEU A 72 9.55 -14.27 6.98
CA LEU A 72 10.37 -15.11 6.13
C LEU A 72 10.70 -16.41 6.87
N THR A 73 10.82 -17.54 6.19
CA THR A 73 11.10 -18.83 6.81
C THR A 73 12.12 -19.58 5.97
N TYR A 74 13.20 -20.01 6.59
CA TYR A 74 14.22 -20.83 5.93
C TYR A 74 13.75 -22.27 5.79
N LEU A 75 13.87 -22.83 4.60
CA LEU A 75 13.47 -24.19 4.24
C LEU A 75 14.66 -25.17 4.17
N GLY A 76 15.90 -24.66 4.19
CA GLY A 76 17.14 -25.45 4.16
C GLY A 76 17.63 -25.92 5.54
N ASP A 77 18.89 -26.37 5.63
CA ASP A 77 19.52 -26.71 6.92
C ASP A 77 19.90 -25.41 7.66
N THR A 78 19.24 -25.15 8.78
CA THR A 78 19.50 -23.95 9.60
C THR A 78 20.97 -23.71 9.96
N LYS A 79 21.84 -24.73 9.92
CA LYS A 79 23.28 -24.56 10.09
C LYS A 79 23.91 -23.66 9.03
N ASP A 80 23.35 -23.63 7.82
CA ASP A 80 23.86 -22.88 6.69
C ASP A 80 23.76 -21.38 6.93
N ILE A 81 22.77 -20.94 7.73
CA ILE A 81 22.49 -19.51 8.02
C ILE A 81 22.74 -19.10 9.47
N LYS A 82 23.08 -20.04 10.35
CA LYS A 82 23.21 -19.80 11.80
C LYS A 82 24.26 -18.74 12.14
N ASP A 83 25.35 -18.72 11.38
CA ASP A 83 26.48 -17.82 11.58
C ASP A 83 26.64 -16.81 10.41
N SER A 84 25.53 -16.52 9.73
CA SER A 84 25.49 -15.53 8.66
C SER A 84 26.03 -14.18 9.13
N SER A 85 26.77 -13.48 8.27
CA SER A 85 27.30 -12.14 8.55
C SER A 85 26.40 -11.02 8.04
N SER A 86 25.46 -11.31 7.15
CA SER A 86 24.58 -10.30 6.55
C SER A 86 23.32 -10.89 5.92
N PHE A 87 22.27 -10.07 5.89
CA PHE A 87 21.15 -10.28 4.98
C PHE A 87 20.60 -8.95 4.47
N TYR A 88 20.02 -9.00 3.27
CA TYR A 88 19.35 -7.90 2.61
C TYR A 88 18.10 -8.42 1.91
N ILE A 89 17.01 -7.67 2.04
CA ILE A 89 15.74 -7.95 1.41
C ILE A 89 15.27 -6.70 0.68
N GLU A 90 14.94 -6.86 -0.61
CA GLU A 90 14.44 -5.80 -1.47
C GLU A 90 13.14 -6.26 -2.12
N TYR A 91 12.10 -5.45 -2.02
CA TYR A 91 10.79 -5.71 -2.60
C TYR A 91 10.65 -4.91 -3.89
N TYR A 92 10.28 -5.59 -4.96
CA TYR A 92 10.07 -5.01 -6.27
C TYR A 92 8.63 -5.23 -6.72
N GLU A 93 7.98 -4.14 -7.11
CA GLU A 93 6.63 -4.14 -7.67
C GLU A 93 6.69 -3.91 -9.18
N LYS A 94 5.85 -4.62 -9.94
CA LYS A 94 5.84 -4.58 -11.40
C LYS A 94 4.47 -4.18 -11.94
N HIS A 95 4.45 -3.31 -12.94
CA HIS A 95 3.25 -2.97 -13.72
C HIS A 95 3.64 -2.84 -15.19
N GLY A 96 3.19 -3.79 -16.00
CA GLY A 96 3.66 -3.94 -17.38
C GLY A 96 5.17 -4.17 -17.45
N GLU A 97 5.88 -3.32 -18.20
CA GLU A 97 7.35 -3.38 -18.34
C GLU A 97 8.12 -2.58 -17.27
N ARG A 98 7.40 -1.83 -16.41
CA ARG A 98 8.03 -1.01 -15.37
C ARG A 98 8.14 -1.79 -14.07
N GLU A 99 9.28 -1.67 -13.42
CA GLU A 99 9.63 -2.25 -12.13
C GLU A 99 10.12 -1.14 -11.18
N GLU A 100 9.74 -1.22 -9.91
CA GLU A 100 10.14 -0.25 -8.89
C GLU A 100 10.44 -0.93 -7.54
N GLY A 101 11.56 -0.55 -6.92
CA GLY A 101 11.93 -1.00 -5.58
C GLY A 101 11.19 -0.18 -4.51
N VAL A 102 10.34 -0.83 -3.72
CA VAL A 102 9.38 -0.15 -2.82
C VAL A 102 9.69 -0.29 -1.33
N LEU A 103 10.52 -1.26 -0.97
CA LEU A 103 10.95 -1.50 0.41
C LEU A 103 12.31 -2.19 0.37
N THR A 104 13.22 -1.72 1.21
CA THR A 104 14.50 -2.37 1.47
C THR A 104 14.70 -2.48 2.96
N SER A 105 15.12 -3.65 3.41
CA SER A 105 15.54 -3.91 4.78
C SER A 105 16.77 -4.81 4.76
N GLY A 106 17.50 -4.85 5.85
CA GLY A 106 18.71 -5.66 5.95
C GLY A 106 19.51 -5.34 7.18
N MET A 107 20.42 -6.26 7.51
CA MET A 107 21.31 -6.13 8.64
C MET A 107 22.69 -6.65 8.29
N LEU A 108 23.71 -5.96 8.79
CA LEU A 108 25.10 -6.38 8.78
C LEU A 108 25.52 -6.68 10.20
N ALA A 109 26.24 -7.78 10.41
CA ALA A 109 26.85 -8.06 11.70
C ALA A 109 27.91 -6.99 12.00
N THR A 110 27.74 -6.25 13.09
CA THR A 110 28.74 -5.28 13.55
C THR A 110 29.81 -5.91 14.45
N ASN A 111 29.49 -7.02 15.11
CA ASN A 111 30.41 -7.86 15.89
C ASN A 111 29.83 -9.28 16.03
N GLY A 112 30.22 -10.23 15.17
CA GLY A 112 29.77 -11.62 15.23
C GLY A 112 28.93 -12.06 14.03
N SER A 113 27.86 -12.81 14.27
CA SER A 113 26.87 -13.23 13.27
C SER A 113 25.55 -12.48 13.44
N VAL A 114 24.85 -12.25 12.32
CA VAL A 114 23.45 -11.87 12.30
C VAL A 114 22.62 -13.12 12.55
N GLN A 115 21.77 -13.07 13.57
CA GLN A 115 20.76 -14.09 13.77
C GLN A 115 19.62 -13.84 12.78
N ILE A 116 19.81 -14.23 11.51
CA ILE A 116 18.76 -14.08 10.48
C ILE A 116 17.44 -14.62 11.03
N LEU A 117 17.49 -15.81 11.65
CA LEU A 117 16.36 -16.50 12.26
C LEU A 117 15.55 -15.67 13.27
N SER A 118 16.16 -14.72 14.00
CA SER A 118 15.43 -13.87 14.95
C SER A 118 14.80 -12.63 14.31
N GLU A 119 15.29 -12.22 13.14
CA GLU A 119 14.82 -11.03 12.40
C GLU A 119 13.75 -11.37 11.36
N LEU A 120 13.46 -12.67 11.17
CA LEU A 120 12.55 -13.19 10.15
C LEU A 120 11.09 -12.77 10.34
N ASP A 121 10.68 -12.38 11.54
CA ASP A 121 9.27 -12.07 11.84
C ASP A 121 8.88 -10.62 11.52
N HIS A 122 9.85 -9.71 11.36
CA HIS A 122 9.60 -8.27 11.19
C HIS A 122 10.55 -7.63 10.16
N LEU A 123 10.31 -7.89 8.87
CA LEU A 123 11.14 -7.39 7.76
C LEU A 123 10.93 -5.90 7.41
N GLY A 124 10.41 -5.12 8.35
CA GLY A 124 10.16 -3.69 8.21
C GLY A 124 8.82 -3.34 7.56
N SER A 125 8.56 -2.04 7.47
CA SER A 125 7.39 -1.48 6.80
C SER A 125 7.64 -0.06 6.31
N THR A 126 6.99 0.33 5.21
CA THR A 126 6.99 1.70 4.69
C THR A 126 5.57 2.22 4.60
N GLN A 127 5.43 3.54 4.69
CA GLN A 127 4.17 4.25 4.44
C GLN A 127 4.48 5.56 3.72
N SER A 128 3.76 5.81 2.62
CA SER A 128 3.91 7.01 1.80
C SER A 128 2.59 7.39 1.14
N GLU A 129 2.57 8.53 0.45
CA GLU A 129 1.52 8.83 -0.51
C GLU A 129 1.69 7.96 -1.77
N PRO A 130 0.61 7.45 -2.38
CA PRO A 130 0.71 6.69 -3.62
C PRO A 130 1.08 7.60 -4.79
N THR A 131 2.11 7.20 -5.53
CA THR A 131 2.47 7.68 -6.87
C THR A 131 1.39 7.32 -7.90
N GLU A 132 1.43 7.96 -9.07
CA GLU A 132 0.50 7.62 -10.17
C GLU A 132 0.61 6.16 -10.61
N PHE A 133 1.82 5.59 -10.57
CA PHE A 133 2.10 4.18 -10.85
C PHE A 133 1.39 3.27 -9.85
N GLU A 134 1.54 3.52 -8.55
CA GLU A 134 0.93 2.69 -7.49
C GLU A 134 -0.60 2.81 -7.48
N ARG A 135 -1.14 3.95 -7.94
CA ARG A 135 -2.59 4.15 -8.09
C ARG A 135 -3.19 3.33 -9.22
N SER A 136 -2.45 3.07 -10.29
CA SER A 136 -2.93 2.28 -11.42
C SER A 136 -2.73 0.77 -11.25
N MET A 137 -1.96 0.33 -10.25
CA MET A 137 -1.72 -1.08 -10.00
C MET A 137 -3.00 -1.85 -9.65
N THR A 138 -3.12 -3.04 -10.21
CA THR A 138 -4.20 -3.99 -9.96
C THR A 138 -3.71 -5.16 -9.11
N LYS A 139 -4.64 -6.04 -8.73
CA LYS A 139 -4.29 -7.30 -8.06
C LYS A 139 -3.26 -8.12 -8.85
N ASP A 140 -3.41 -8.16 -10.17
CA ASP A 140 -2.54 -8.97 -11.04
C ASP A 140 -1.14 -8.34 -11.16
N ASP A 141 -1.04 -7.02 -11.07
CA ASP A 141 0.25 -6.33 -11.00
C ASP A 141 0.98 -6.68 -9.70
N PHE A 142 0.28 -6.67 -8.57
CA PHE A 142 0.87 -7.09 -7.28
C PHE A 142 1.26 -8.57 -7.28
N ALA A 143 0.55 -9.43 -8.01
CA ALA A 143 0.90 -10.85 -8.19
C ALA A 143 2.09 -11.07 -9.16
N GLY A 144 2.57 -10.03 -9.84
CA GLY A 144 3.79 -10.06 -10.65
C GLY A 144 5.04 -9.53 -9.92
N SER A 145 4.88 -9.11 -8.66
CA SER A 145 5.95 -8.60 -7.82
C SER A 145 6.87 -9.72 -7.33
N TYR A 146 8.06 -9.36 -6.88
CA TYR A 146 8.99 -10.33 -6.31
C TYR A 146 9.84 -9.71 -5.20
N VAL A 147 10.47 -10.59 -4.43
CA VAL A 147 11.45 -10.23 -3.42
C VAL A 147 12.81 -10.75 -3.83
N LYS A 148 13.80 -9.87 -3.80
CA LYS A 148 15.20 -10.26 -3.92
C LYS A 148 15.80 -10.38 -2.52
N PHE A 149 16.13 -11.61 -2.14
CA PHE A 149 16.74 -11.91 -0.87
C PHE A 149 18.20 -12.27 -1.07
N ARG A 150 19.09 -11.59 -0.34
CA ARG A 150 20.54 -11.82 -0.38
C ARG A 150 21.03 -12.10 1.03
N TRP A 151 21.88 -13.10 1.20
CA TRP A 151 22.44 -13.42 2.51
C TRP A 151 23.81 -14.05 2.34
N SER A 152 24.65 -13.90 3.36
CA SER A 152 25.87 -14.69 3.47
C SER A 152 25.59 -15.97 4.24
N ASP A 153 26.14 -17.09 3.80
CA ASP A 153 26.11 -18.32 4.58
C ASP A 153 27.16 -18.32 5.70
N SER A 154 27.18 -19.40 6.48
CA SER A 154 28.15 -19.64 7.55
C SER A 154 29.61 -19.78 7.08
N TYR A 155 29.83 -19.97 5.78
CA TYR A 155 31.16 -20.03 5.14
C TYR A 155 31.58 -18.67 4.57
N GLY A 156 30.69 -17.68 4.57
CA GLY A 156 30.90 -16.36 4.00
C GLY A 156 30.65 -16.28 2.50
N GLU A 157 30.00 -17.30 1.91
CA GLU A 157 29.55 -17.23 0.52
C GLU A 157 28.24 -16.45 0.42
N GLU A 158 28.14 -15.58 -0.58
CA GLU A 158 26.95 -14.76 -0.82
C GLU A 158 25.97 -15.51 -1.71
N HIS A 159 24.73 -15.60 -1.25
CA HIS A 159 23.63 -16.23 -1.96
C HIS A 159 22.57 -15.18 -2.33
N VAL A 160 21.89 -15.40 -3.46
CA VAL A 160 20.82 -14.54 -3.93
C VAL A 160 19.67 -15.40 -4.44
N GLU A 161 18.48 -15.16 -3.91
CA GLU A 161 17.25 -15.80 -4.37
C GLU A 161 16.20 -14.76 -4.73
N LEU A 162 15.43 -15.08 -5.76
CA LEU A 162 14.22 -14.35 -6.14
C LEU A 162 13.01 -15.16 -5.66
N ILE A 163 12.16 -14.53 -4.86
CA ILE A 163 10.91 -15.09 -4.36
C ILE A 163 9.79 -14.38 -5.11
N GLU A 164 9.22 -15.06 -6.12
CA GLU A 164 8.04 -14.56 -6.83
C GLU A 164 6.85 -14.51 -5.86
N LEU A 165 6.14 -13.37 -5.86
CA LEU A 165 5.02 -13.15 -4.96
C LEU A 165 3.70 -13.42 -5.69
N GLU A 166 2.79 -14.06 -5.00
CA GLU A 166 1.42 -14.24 -5.43
C GLU A 166 0.46 -13.63 -4.40
N VAL A 167 -0.66 -13.09 -4.88
CA VAL A 167 -1.71 -12.59 -3.99
C VAL A 167 -2.48 -13.76 -3.38
N ASN A 168 -2.24 -14.00 -2.10
CA ASN A 168 -2.95 -15.00 -1.30
C ASN A 168 -4.38 -14.54 -0.96
N ASN A 169 -4.54 -13.25 -0.65
CA ASN A 169 -5.83 -12.68 -0.26
C ASN A 169 -5.95 -11.22 -0.72
N HIS A 170 -7.18 -10.79 -1.04
CA HIS A 170 -7.49 -9.40 -1.39
C HIS A 170 -8.82 -9.01 -0.76
N ILE A 171 -8.80 -7.97 0.07
CA ILE A 171 -9.98 -7.44 0.77
C ILE A 171 -10.10 -5.96 0.46
N THR A 172 -11.32 -5.52 0.10
CA THR A 172 -11.65 -4.11 -0.10
C THR A 172 -12.65 -3.68 0.97
N PHE A 173 -12.43 -2.53 1.61
CA PHE A 173 -13.29 -1.92 2.62
C PHE A 173 -13.93 -0.63 2.13
#